data_AF-A0A820JSA9-F1
#
_entry.id   AF-A0A820JSA9-F1
#
_cell.length_a   1.000
_cell.length_b   1.000
_cell.length_c   1.000
_cell.angle_alpha   90.00
_cell.angle_beta   90.00
_cell.angle_gamma   90.00
#
_symmetry.space_group_name_H-M   'P 1'
#
loop_
_entity.id
_entity.type
_entity.pdbx_description
1 polymer ?
#
loop_
_entity_poly.entity_id
_entity_poly.type
_entity_poly.pdbx_seq_one_letter_code
_entity_poly.pdbx_strand_id
1 'polypeptide(L)'
;MLERMKQQQNEIIEYYHANKKQKLYHRYVNTTKSVLEDLANEIIYEIFDYLDIFHVYDGFFDLNKRFKKLLNNSNLPIQVNISTMTKVNFQRCYKNIIIPNRHRINYLRLSNPFTTDIVFSPSRL
;
A
#
# COMPACT_ATOMS: atom_id res chain seq x y z
N MET A 1 -55.53 23.24 -3.39
CA MET A 1 -54.18 23.82 -3.44
C MET A 1 -53.32 23.33 -2.29
N LEU A 2 -53.77 23.47 -1.03
CA LEU A 2 -53.05 23.03 0.17
C LEU A 2 -52.71 21.52 0.21
N GLU A 3 -53.65 20.64 -0.15
CA GLU A 3 -53.41 19.19 -0.17
C GLU A 3 -52.35 18.77 -1.20
N ARG A 4 -52.31 19.44 -2.36
CA ARG A 4 -51.27 19.21 -3.37
C ARG A 4 -49.88 19.64 -2.87
N MET A 5 -49.81 20.71 -2.08
CA MET A 5 -48.55 21.17 -1.48
C MET A 5 -48.03 20.22 -0.40
N LYS A 6 -48.92 19.63 0.41
CA LYS A 6 -48.53 18.63 1.43
C LYS A 6 -48.03 17.33 0.78
N GLN A 7 -48.70 16.88 -0.28
CA GLN A 7 -48.29 15.68 -1.01
C GLN A 7 -46.89 15.84 -1.63
N GLN A 8 -46.63 17.00 -2.24
CA GLN A 8 -45.31 17.30 -2.81
C GLN A 8 -44.20 17.38 -1.75
N GLN A 9 -44.51 17.88 -0.54
CA GLN A 9 -43.54 17.87 0.58
C GLN A 9 -43.22 16.45 1.07
N ASN A 10 -44.23 15.57 1.14
CA ASN A 10 -44.01 14.19 1.56
C ASN A 10 -43.16 13.40 0.56
N GLU A 11 -43.39 13.59 -0.74
CA GLU A 11 -42.57 12.97 -1.80
C GLU A 11 -41.10 13.42 -1.73
N ILE A 12 -40.86 14.71 -1.45
CA ILE A 12 -39.51 15.25 -1.24
C ILE A 12 -38.85 14.60 -0.02
N ILE A 13 -39.57 14.49 1.10
CA ILE A 13 -39.06 13.88 2.34
C ILE A 13 -38.71 12.40 2.10
N GLU A 14 -39.59 11.64 1.46
CA GLU A 14 -39.36 10.24 1.11
C GLU A 14 -38.15 10.06 0.18
N TYR A 15 -38.00 10.93 -0.83
CA TYR A 15 -36.83 10.95 -1.70
C TYR A 15 -35.53 11.18 -0.92
N TYR A 16 -35.51 12.13 0.02
CA TYR A 16 -34.33 12.38 0.86
C TYR A 16 -34.02 11.20 1.80
N HIS A 17 -35.04 10.58 2.40
CA HIS A 17 -34.85 9.41 3.26
C HIS A 17 -34.37 8.18 2.48
N ALA A 18 -34.90 7.93 1.28
CA ALA A 18 -34.48 6.84 0.42
C ALA A 18 -33.02 6.99 -0.02
N ASN A 19 -32.62 8.19 -0.47
CA ASN A 19 -31.24 8.47 -0.85
C ASN A 19 -30.27 8.39 0.33
N LYS A 20 -30.67 8.82 1.54
CA LYS A 20 -29.86 8.68 2.75
C LYS A 20 -29.67 7.20 3.12
N LYS A 21 -30.73 6.39 3.05
CA LYS A 21 -30.66 4.93 3.27
C LYS A 21 -29.79 4.23 2.23
N GLN A 22 -29.87 4.62 0.95
CA GLN A 22 -29.01 4.09 -0.11
C GLN A 22 -27.54 4.46 0.09
N LYS A 23 -27.23 5.72 0.45
CA LYS A 23 -25.85 6.13 0.79
C LYS A 23 -25.31 5.38 2.02
N LEU A 24 -26.14 5.12 3.02
CA LEU A 24 -25.78 4.31 4.19
C LEU A 24 -25.53 2.84 3.81
N TYR A 25 -26.38 2.25 2.96
CA TYR A 25 -26.18 0.91 2.45
C TYR A 25 -24.91 0.80 1.60
N HIS A 26 -24.63 1.79 0.74
CA HIS A 26 -23.39 1.83 -0.05
C HIS A 26 -22.13 2.00 0.80
N ARG A 27 -22.25 2.64 1.97
CA ARG A 27 -21.17 2.73 2.96
C ARG A 27 -20.99 1.43 3.76
N TYR A 28 -22.05 0.64 3.92
CA TYR A 28 -22.05 -0.61 4.68
C TYR A 28 -21.67 -1.82 3.82
N VAL A 29 -21.88 -1.74 2.51
CA VAL A 29 -21.43 -2.75 1.55
C VAL A 29 -19.93 -2.58 1.31
N ASN A 30 -19.18 -3.30 2.16
CA ASN A 30 -17.91 -3.97 1.86
C ASN A 30 -16.67 -3.11 1.60
N THR A 31 -16.17 -2.48 2.66
CA THR A 31 -14.74 -2.62 2.94
C THR A 31 -14.58 -3.75 3.94
N THR A 32 -14.36 -4.97 3.43
CA THR A 32 -13.81 -6.08 4.23
C THR A 32 -12.41 -5.67 4.65
N LYS A 33 -12.31 -4.86 5.71
CA LYS A 33 -11.05 -4.50 6.32
C LYS A 33 -10.43 -5.80 6.83
N SER A 34 -9.26 -6.15 6.30
CA SER A 34 -8.53 -7.29 6.82
C SER A 34 -8.14 -7.02 8.26
N VAL A 35 -8.29 -7.99 9.16
CA VAL A 35 -7.78 -7.91 10.54
C VAL A 35 -6.28 -7.61 10.59
N LEU A 36 -5.55 -7.89 9.50
CA LEU A 36 -4.15 -7.50 9.32
C LEU A 36 -3.96 -5.97 9.40
N GLU A 37 -4.92 -5.19 8.91
CA GLU A 37 -4.88 -3.73 8.93
C GLU A 37 -5.12 -3.14 10.33
N ASP A 38 -5.60 -3.96 11.27
CA ASP A 38 -5.82 -3.59 12.67
C ASP A 38 -4.61 -3.92 13.57
N LEU A 39 -3.63 -4.71 13.09
CA LEU A 39 -2.41 -4.99 13.85
C LEU A 39 -1.64 -3.72 14.16
N ALA A 40 -0.98 -3.66 15.31
CA ALA A 40 -0.13 -2.55 15.70
C ALA A 40 1.09 -2.42 14.75
N ASN A 41 1.71 -1.24 14.68
CA ASN A 41 2.82 -1.01 13.75
C ASN A 41 4.03 -1.86 14.10
N GLU A 42 4.23 -2.11 15.39
CA GLU A 42 5.29 -2.93 15.97
C GLU A 42 5.23 -4.35 15.43
N ILE A 43 4.04 -4.96 15.39
CA ILE A 43 3.84 -6.31 14.85
C ILE A 43 4.07 -6.34 13.34
N ILE A 44 3.61 -5.31 12.61
CA ILE A 44 3.88 -5.21 11.17
C ILE A 44 5.39 -5.09 10.90
N TYR A 45 6.10 -4.33 11.72
CA TYR A 45 7.55 -4.19 11.63
C TYR A 45 8.27 -5.52 11.90
N GLU A 46 7.87 -6.27 12.92
CA GLU A 46 8.39 -7.61 13.16
C GLU A 46 8.17 -8.52 11.95
N ILE A 47 6.99 -8.48 11.31
CA ILE A 47 6.74 -9.24 10.07
C ILE A 47 7.68 -8.80 8.95
N PHE A 48 7.91 -7.50 8.80
CA PHE A 48 8.80 -6.96 7.76
C PHE A 48 10.25 -7.39 7.96
N ASP A 49 10.72 -7.57 9.20
CA ASP A 49 12.09 -8.03 9.49
C ASP A 49 12.37 -9.46 8.99
N TYR A 50 11.34 -10.30 8.84
CA TYR A 50 11.47 -11.65 8.26
C TYR A 50 11.42 -11.68 6.73
N LEU A 51 11.07 -10.56 6.08
CA LEU A 51 10.83 -10.49 4.65
C LEU A 51 11.90 -9.67 3.94
N ASP A 52 12.22 -10.10 2.73
CA ASP A 52 12.95 -9.25 1.79
C ASP A 52 12.10 -8.03 1.38
N ILE A 53 12.75 -6.89 1.18
CA ILE A 53 12.07 -5.63 0.87
C ILE A 53 11.19 -5.69 -0.38
N PHE A 54 11.53 -6.54 -1.36
CA PHE A 54 10.69 -6.70 -2.53
C PHE A 54 9.37 -7.35 -2.18
N HIS A 55 9.35 -8.37 -1.32
CA HIS A 55 8.09 -8.99 -0.86
C HIS A 55 7.26 -8.02 -0.03
N VAL A 56 7.92 -7.21 0.81
CA VAL A 56 7.23 -6.16 1.57
C VAL A 56 6.63 -5.11 0.63
N TYR A 57 7.40 -4.65 -0.34
CA TYR A 57 6.96 -3.66 -1.31
C TYR A 57 5.79 -4.19 -2.16
N ASP A 58 5.95 -5.35 -2.78
CA ASP A 58 4.97 -5.94 -3.69
C ASP A 58 3.67 -6.31 -2.97
N GLY A 59 3.76 -6.81 -1.73
CA GLY A 59 2.61 -7.24 -0.95
C GLY A 59 1.89 -6.11 -0.20
N PHE A 60 2.61 -5.08 0.26
CA PHE A 60 2.07 -4.14 1.26
C PHE A 60 2.02 -2.68 0.82
N PHE A 61 2.80 -2.25 -0.18
CA PHE A 61 2.94 -0.82 -0.50
C PHE A 61 1.63 -0.18 -0.96
N ASP A 62 0.82 -0.90 -1.73
CA ASP A 62 -0.42 -0.41 -2.31
C ASP A 62 -1.68 -0.85 -1.52
N LEU A 63 -1.53 -1.53 -0.38
CA LEU A 63 -2.68 -1.95 0.45
C LEU A 63 -3.46 -0.76 0.98
N ASN A 64 -2.78 0.17 1.66
CA ASN A 64 -3.38 1.39 2.16
C ASN A 64 -2.32 2.46 2.49
N LYS A 65 -2.79 3.68 2.80
CA LYS A 65 -1.91 4.81 3.15
C LYS A 65 -1.03 4.54 4.38
N ARG A 66 -1.50 3.71 5.32
CA ARG A 66 -0.74 3.36 6.53
C ARG A 66 0.48 2.53 6.15
N PHE A 67 0.33 1.44 5.41
CA PHE A 67 1.47 0.61 4.99
C PHE A 67 2.47 1.37 4.12
N LYS A 68 1.99 2.20 3.18
CA LYS A 68 2.86 3.09 2.41
C LYS A 68 3.71 4.00 3.29
N LYS A 69 3.14 4.53 4.38
CA LYS A 69 3.87 5.35 5.36
C LYS A 69 4.88 4.51 6.16
N LEU A 70 4.52 3.29 6.56
CA LEU A 70 5.43 2.38 7.27
C LEU A 70 6.66 2.01 6.43
N LEU A 71 6.47 1.81 5.12
CA LEU A 71 7.56 1.52 4.19
C LEU A 71 8.49 2.73 3.99
N ASN A 72 7.93 3.93 3.80
CA ASN A 72 8.71 5.13 3.45
C ASN A 72 9.34 5.84 4.65
N ASN A 73 8.74 5.75 5.84
CA ASN A 73 9.13 6.58 6.99
C ASN A 73 9.64 5.77 8.19
N SER A 74 9.83 4.45 8.05
CA SER A 74 10.42 3.66 9.14
C SER A 74 11.95 3.74 9.13
N ASN A 75 12.55 3.54 10.30
CA ASN A 75 13.98 3.35 10.44
C ASN A 75 14.37 1.87 10.37
N LEU A 76 13.46 1.01 9.93
CA LEU A 76 13.74 -0.42 9.86
C LEU A 76 14.85 -0.70 8.86
N PRO A 77 15.81 -1.57 9.21
CA PRO A 77 16.81 -2.03 8.27
C PRO A 77 16.15 -2.75 7.09
N ILE A 78 16.74 -2.57 5.91
CA ILE A 78 16.23 -3.13 4.67
C ILE A 78 17.16 -4.25 4.21
N GLN A 79 16.58 -5.44 4.07
CA GLN A 79 17.22 -6.57 3.41
C GLN A 79 16.83 -6.56 1.94
N VAL A 80 17.83 -6.64 1.06
CA VAL A 80 17.62 -6.68 -0.39
C VAL A 80 18.18 -7.98 -0.96
N ASN A 81 17.34 -8.77 -1.60
CA ASN A 81 17.70 -10.03 -2.22
C ASN A 81 17.31 -10.00 -3.69
N ILE A 82 18.28 -9.61 -4.52
CA ILE A 82 18.08 -9.46 -5.95
C ILE A 82 17.91 -10.84 -6.62
N SER A 83 18.34 -11.93 -5.98
CA SER A 83 18.32 -13.26 -6.59
C SER A 83 16.93 -13.80 -6.86
N THR A 84 15.92 -13.31 -6.16
CA THR A 84 14.52 -13.74 -6.29
C THR A 84 13.69 -12.80 -7.17
N MET A 85 14.29 -11.72 -7.69
CA MET A 85 13.57 -10.71 -8.46
C MET A 85 13.78 -10.87 -9.96
N THR A 86 12.71 -10.72 -10.75
CA THR A 86 12.84 -10.49 -12.19
C THR A 86 13.42 -9.09 -12.44
N LYS A 87 14.00 -8.85 -13.63
CA LYS A 87 14.55 -7.55 -14.00
C LYS A 87 13.52 -6.41 -13.88
N VAL A 88 12.28 -6.66 -14.30
CA VAL A 88 11.19 -5.66 -14.25
C VAL A 88 10.83 -5.34 -12.80
N ASN A 89 10.70 -6.37 -11.96
CA ASN A 89 10.39 -6.21 -10.55
C ASN A 89 11.51 -5.48 -9.81
N PHE A 90 12.77 -5.81 -10.13
CA PHE A 90 13.92 -5.11 -9.60
C PHE A 90 13.90 -3.64 -9.99
N GLN A 91 13.71 -3.29 -11.27
CA GLN A 91 13.69 -1.88 -11.70
C GLN A 91 12.60 -1.06 -10.99
N ARG A 92 11.41 -1.65 -10.81
CA ARG A 92 10.29 -1.01 -10.11
C ARG A 92 10.60 -0.82 -8.62
N CYS A 93 11.03 -1.86 -7.93
CA CYS A 93 11.40 -1.82 -6.51
C CYS A 93 12.59 -0.87 -6.28
N TYR A 94 13.57 -0.90 -7.19
CA TYR A 94 14.76 -0.08 -7.14
C TYR A 94 14.44 1.41 -7.13
N LYS A 95 13.60 1.85 -8.08
CA LYS A 95 13.19 3.26 -8.20
C LYS A 95 12.33 3.72 -7.02
N ASN A 96 11.41 2.87 -6.56
CA ASN A 96 10.37 3.30 -5.62
C ASN A 96 10.76 3.11 -4.14
N ILE A 97 11.60 2.13 -3.82
CA ILE A 97 11.93 1.76 -2.43
C ILE A 97 13.43 1.77 -2.18
N ILE A 98 14.24 1.09 -3.01
CA ILE A 98 15.67 0.91 -2.74
C ILE A 98 16.42 2.24 -2.81
N ILE A 99 16.26 3.03 -3.88
CA ILE A 99 16.94 4.32 -4.02
C ILE A 99 16.58 5.28 -2.86
N PRO A 100 15.29 5.54 -2.56
CA PRO A 100 14.91 6.47 -1.50
C PRO A 100 15.39 6.03 -0.12
N ASN A 101 15.46 4.71 0.12
CA ASN A 101 15.79 4.13 1.42
C ASN A 101 17.19 3.50 1.47
N ARG A 102 18.11 3.88 0.55
CA ARG A 102 19.44 3.26 0.44
C ARG A 102 20.25 3.27 1.73
N HIS A 103 20.05 4.30 2.54
CA HIS A 103 20.72 4.51 3.83
C HIS A 103 20.29 3.50 4.90
N ARG A 104 19.18 2.78 4.67
CA ARG A 104 18.64 1.74 5.57
C ARG A 104 19.07 0.33 5.17
N ILE A 105 19.70 0.16 4.01
CA ILE A 105 20.10 -1.16 3.52
C ILE A 105 21.24 -1.69 4.41
N ASN A 106 20.97 -2.76 5.13
CA ASN A 106 21.97 -3.43 5.99
C ASN A 106 22.44 -4.76 5.42
N TYR A 107 21.70 -5.33 4.47
CA TYR A 107 21.98 -6.62 3.87
C TYR A 107 21.63 -6.60 2.38
N LEU A 108 22.55 -7.11 1.57
CA LEU A 108 22.38 -7.24 0.13
C LEU A 108 22.81 -8.64 -0.31
N ARG A 109 21.87 -9.41 -0.85
CA ARG A 109 22.11 -10.70 -1.48
C ARG A 109 21.97 -10.57 -2.99
N LEU A 110 22.98 -11.08 -3.68
CA LEU A 110 23.11 -11.03 -5.13
C LEU A 110 22.97 -12.45 -5.68
N SER A 111 22.23 -12.60 -6.78
CA SER A 111 22.09 -13.88 -7.51
C SER A 111 23.42 -14.33 -8.10
N ASN A 112 24.20 -13.36 -8.59
CA ASN A 112 25.53 -13.59 -9.13
C ASN A 112 26.45 -12.44 -8.66
N PRO A 113 27.47 -12.71 -7.83
CA PRO A 113 28.38 -11.68 -7.36
C PRO A 113 29.14 -10.96 -8.49
N PHE A 114 29.24 -11.55 -9.69
CA PHE A 114 29.85 -10.93 -10.86
C PHE A 114 28.93 -9.98 -11.63
N THR A 115 27.68 -9.78 -11.19
CA THR A 115 26.71 -8.87 -11.84
C THR A 115 26.56 -7.52 -11.11
N THR A 116 27.24 -7.34 -9.97
CA THR A 116 27.25 -6.08 -9.19
C THR A 116 27.64 -4.88 -10.03
N ASP A 117 28.67 -5.06 -10.84
CA ASP A 117 29.26 -4.00 -11.64
C ASP A 117 28.31 -3.53 -12.73
N ILE A 118 27.33 -4.35 -13.13
CA ILE A 118 26.31 -4.00 -14.13
C ILE A 118 25.12 -3.29 -13.45
N VAL A 119 24.78 -3.68 -12.22
CA VAL A 119 23.61 -3.16 -11.50
C VAL A 119 23.89 -1.81 -10.85
N PHE A 120 25.10 -1.61 -10.34
CA PHE A 120 25.49 -0.40 -9.61
C PHE A 120 26.42 0.53 -10.40
N SER A 121 26.76 0.19 -11.65
CA SER A 121 27.50 1.15 -12.48
C SER A 121 26.63 2.37 -12.78
N PRO A 122 27.22 3.58 -12.77
CA PRO A 122 26.52 4.76 -13.21
C PRO A 122 26.10 4.56 -14.67
N SER A 123 24.88 4.99 -15.01
CA SER A 123 24.45 5.08 -16.41
C SER A 123 25.51 5.84 -17.18
N ARG A 124 26.15 5.19 -18.15
CA ARG A 124 27.11 5.87 -19.03
C ARG A 124 26.33 6.95 -19.78
N LEU A 125 26.64 8.21 -19.43
CA LEU A 125 26.20 9.41 -20.16
C LEU A 125 26.88 9.45 -21.53
#